data_AF-X0ZIU4-F1
#
_entry.id   AF-X0ZIU4-F1
#
_cell.length_a   1.000
_cell.length_b   1.000
_cell.length_c   1.000
_cell.angle_alpha   90.00
_cell.angle_beta   90.00
_cell.angle_gamma   90.00
#
_symmetry.space_group_name_H-M   'P 1'
#
loop_
_entity.id
_entity.type
_entity.pdbx_description
1 polymer ?
#
loop_
_entity_poly.entity_id
_entity_poly.type
_entity_poly.pdbx_seq_one_letter_code
_entity_poly.pdbx_strand_id
1 'polypeptide(L)' 'RPEFALPLVEQFAALLGEQGVPTQTGEFGAHMLVEIANDGPVTIYLER' A
#
# COMPACT_ATOMS: atom_id res chain seq x y z
N ARG A 1 -17.15 -2.52 -2.11
CA ARG A 1 -17.25 -3.57 -3.15
C ARG A 1 -15.84 -4.02 -3.48
N PRO A 2 -15.34 -5.10 -2.84
CA PRO A 2 -13.98 -5.61 -3.02
C PRO A 2 -13.57 -5.78 -4.49
N GLU A 3 -14.53 -6.14 -5.35
CA GLU A 3 -14.36 -6.31 -6.79
C GLU A 3 -13.88 -5.05 -7.52
N PHE A 4 -14.17 -3.86 -6.99
CA PHE A 4 -13.65 -2.60 -7.52
C PHE A 4 -12.36 -2.15 -6.84
N ALA A 5 -12.12 -2.59 -5.61
CA ALA A 5 -10.98 -2.13 -4.81
C ALA A 5 -9.67 -2.83 -5.20
N LEU A 6 -9.71 -4.16 -5.44
CA LEU A 6 -8.52 -4.92 -5.79
C LEU A 6 -7.79 -4.36 -7.03
N PRO A 7 -8.47 -4.11 -8.17
CA PRO A 7 -7.79 -3.57 -9.35
C PRO A 7 -7.17 -2.19 -9.10
N LEU A 8 -7.80 -1.36 -8.26
CA LEU A 8 -7.28 -0.03 -7.92
C LEU A 8 -6.03 -0.10 -7.05
N VAL A 9 -6.00 -1.03 -6.07
CA VAL A 9 -4.83 -1.25 -5.21
C VAL A 9 -3.66 -1.79 -6.02
N GLU A 10 -3.90 -2.76 -6.89
CA GLU A 10 -2.88 -3.32 -7.78
C GLU A 10 -2.33 -2.26 -8.74
N GLN A 11 -3.21 -1.47 -9.37
CA GLN A 11 -2.80 -0.39 -10.25
C GLN A 11 -1.96 0.67 -9.52
N PHE A 12 -2.37 1.07 -8.31
CA PHE A 12 -1.63 2.07 -7.54
C PHE A 12 -0.22 1.59 -7.19
N ALA A 13 -0.07 0.35 -6.72
CA ALA A 13 1.22 -0.24 -6.42
C ALA A 13 2.12 -0.34 -7.67
N ALA A 14 1.53 -0.73 -8.82
CA ALA A 14 2.26 -0.78 -10.09
C ALA A 14 2.77 0.60 -10.51
N LEU A 15 1.92 1.64 -10.43
CA LEU A 15 2.29 3.01 -10.76
C LEU A 15 3.45 3.52 -9.88
N LEU A 16 3.47 3.21 -8.58
CA LEU A 16 4.60 3.55 -7.71
C LEU A 16 5.91 2.88 -8.16
N GLY A 17 5.83 1.59 -8.52
CA GLY A 17 6.96 0.84 -9.08
C GLY A 17 7.49 1.45 -10.39
N GLU A 18 6.60 1.86 -11.28
CA GLU A 18 6.96 2.54 -12.54
C GLU A 18 7.67 3.89 -12.32
N GLN A 19 7.36 4.60 -11.23
CA GLN A 19 8.08 5.81 -10.82
C GLN A 19 9.44 5.52 -10.16
N GLY A 20 9.87 4.26 -10.09
CA GLY A 20 11.14 3.85 -9.49
C GLY A 20 11.12 3.78 -7.96
N VAL A 21 9.94 3.85 -7.33
CA VAL A 21 9.81 3.68 -5.88
C VAL A 21 9.85 2.18 -5.57
N PRO A 22 10.79 1.71 -4.70
CA PRO A 22 10.81 0.32 -4.27
C PRO A 22 9.51 -0.03 -3.54
N THR A 23 8.61 -0.71 -4.24
CA THR A 23 7.24 -0.97 -3.78
C THR A 23 7.10 -2.44 -3.43
N GLN A 24 6.63 -2.72 -2.22
CA GLN A 24 6.28 -4.06 -1.75
C GLN A 24 4.79 -4.07 -1.38
N THR A 25 4.14 -5.21 -1.54
CA THR A 25 2.70 -5.38 -1.28
C THR A 25 2.45 -6.51 -0.28
N GLY A 26 1.34 -6.42 0.45
CA GLY A 26 0.75 -7.57 1.13
C GLY A 26 -0.20 -8.34 0.22
N GLU A 27 -1.14 -9.07 0.81
CA GLU A 27 -2.19 -9.81 0.11
C GLU A 27 -3.57 -9.18 0.37
N PHE A 28 -4.26 -8.76 -0.70
CA PHE A 28 -5.54 -8.06 -0.58
C PHE A 28 -6.64 -8.98 -0.04
N GLY A 29 -7.35 -8.52 0.99
CA GLY A 29 -8.43 -9.29 1.61
C GLY A 29 -7.96 -10.40 2.57
N ALA A 30 -6.65 -10.61 2.70
CA ALA A 30 -6.10 -11.54 3.68
C ALA A 30 -6.06 -10.92 5.08
N HIS A 31 -6.16 -11.76 6.11
CA HIS A 31 -5.82 -11.36 7.47
C HIS A 31 -4.30 -11.30 7.59
N MET A 32 -3.75 -10.11 7.88
CA MET A 32 -2.31 -9.89 7.90
C MET A 32 -1.85 -9.34 9.26
N LEU A 33 -0.68 -9.81 9.68
CA LEU A 33 0.13 -9.18 10.72
C LEU A 33 1.25 -8.41 10.02
N VAL A 34 1.28 -7.09 10.21
CA VAL A 34 2.28 -6.21 9.58
C VAL A 34 3.19 -5.67 10.67
N GLU A 35 4.44 -6.10 10.65
CA GLU A 35 5.48 -5.54 11.52
C GLU A 35 5.99 -4.22 10.91
N ILE A 36 6.06 -3.18 11.73
CA ILE A 36 6.56 -1.86 11.32
C ILE A 36 7.41 -1.26 12.43
N ALA A 37 8.63 -0.84 12.09
CA ALA A 37 9.53 -0.10 12.97
C ALA A 37 9.54 1.37 12.53
N ASN A 38 8.77 2.22 13.22
CA ASN A 38 8.67 3.64 12.89
C ASN A 38 9.85 4.41 13.52
N ASP A 39 10.88 4.72 12.73
CA ASP A 39 12.04 5.51 13.14
C ASP A 39 11.66 7.01 13.20
N GLY A 40 11.42 7.52 14.41
CA GLY A 40 10.80 8.83 14.66
C GLY A 40 10.05 8.86 16.01
N PRO A 41 8.71 8.73 16.07
CA PRO A 41 7.79 8.34 14.99
C PRO A 41 7.14 9.54 14.27
N VAL A 42 7.02 9.45 12.95
CA VAL A 42 6.28 10.42 12.11
C VAL A 42 5.12 9.70 11.43
N THR A 43 3.96 10.34 11.35
CA THR A 43 2.81 9.83 10.61
C THR A 43 2.23 10.98 9.79
N ILE A 44 2.14 10.78 8.48
CA ILE A 44 1.59 11.76 7.54
C ILE A 44 0.26 11.20 7.04
N TYR A 45 -0.82 11.95 7.26
CA TYR A 45 -2.13 11.63 6.70
C TYR A 45 -2.33 12.47 5.42
N LEU A 46 -2.62 11.79 4.31
CA LEU A 46 -2.87 12.42 3.02
C LEU A 46 -4.34 12.23 2.65
N GLU A 47 -4.99 13.33 2.28
CA GLU A 47 -6.34 13.34 1.74
C GLU A 47 -6.31 14.00 0.36
N ARG A 48 -7.29 13.66 -0.47
CA ARG A 48 -7.39 14.14 -1.85
C ARG A 48 -7.98 15.54 -1.93
#